data_AF-A0A0N0VF27-F1
#
_entry.id   AF-A0A0N0VF27-F1
#
_cell.length_a   1.000
_cell.length_b   1.000
_cell.length_c   1.000
_cell.angle_alpha   90.00
_cell.angle_beta   90.00
_cell.angle_gamma   90.00
#
_symmetry.space_group_name_H-M   'P 1'
#
loop_
_entity.id
_entity.type
_entity.pdbx_description
1 polymer ?
#
loop_
_entity_poly.entity_id
_entity_poly.type
_entity_poly.pdbx_seq_one_letter_code
_entity_poly.pdbx_strand_id
1 'polypeptide(L)'
;MYRETILGLALASTLAEMNPRLTARQEKEIWRVFDASMVSAVAEAPLMSHVSVHVPPPSSVAGGGMAAVSTAAPQLYVPAQAVEATEDVTPLATADVEQQHTLAASSPSPAVEAPFDDSNIAFPVYRVCDGVWTVLLKDPTVVVRDESGKSEQMQLDYLKVCLKDISATSGAAKSKKAYRKRAKKS
;
A
#
# COMPACT_ATOMS: atom_id res chain seq x y z
N MET A 1 -14.63 1.83 3.65
CA MET A 1 -13.23 1.41 3.50
C MET A 1 -13.00 0.79 2.12
N TYR A 2 -13.69 -0.29 1.76
CA TYR A 2 -13.41 -1.00 0.49
C TYR A 2 -13.79 -0.27 -0.80
N ARG A 3 -14.51 0.86 -0.74
CA ARG A 3 -14.86 1.64 -1.94
C ARG A 3 -13.66 2.29 -2.63
N GLU A 4 -12.56 2.52 -1.90
CA GLU A 4 -11.30 3.05 -2.46
C GLU A 4 -10.40 1.95 -3.05
N THR A 5 -10.81 0.68 -2.98
CA THR A 5 -10.09 -0.43 -3.61
C THR A 5 -10.33 -0.44 -5.12
N ILE A 6 -9.52 -1.17 -5.89
CA ILE A 6 -9.70 -1.34 -7.33
C ILE A 6 -11.13 -1.80 -7.68
N LEU A 7 -11.70 -2.74 -6.91
CA LEU A 7 -13.08 -3.20 -7.12
C LEU A 7 -14.11 -2.08 -6.85
N GLY A 8 -13.89 -1.31 -5.79
CA GLY A 8 -14.75 -0.17 -5.47
C GLY A 8 -14.67 0.94 -6.52
N LEU A 9 -13.47 1.27 -6.99
CA LEU A 9 -13.27 2.25 -8.06
C LEU A 9 -13.89 1.78 -9.38
N ALA A 10 -13.71 0.50 -9.74
CA ALA A 10 -14.34 -0.07 -10.92
C ALA A 10 -15.87 0.03 -10.86
N LEU A 11 -16.48 -0.29 -9.71
CA LEU A 11 -17.92 -0.13 -9.49
C LEU A 11 -18.35 1.35 -9.59
N ALA A 12 -17.58 2.28 -9.01
CA ALA A 12 -17.86 3.70 -9.09
C ALA A 12 -17.86 4.18 -10.55
N SER A 13 -16.88 3.75 -11.36
CA SER A 13 -16.81 4.06 -12.79
C SER A 13 -18.01 3.49 -13.55
N THR A 14 -18.41 2.24 -13.28
CA THR A 14 -19.59 1.64 -13.94
C THR A 14 -20.87 2.36 -13.57
N LEU A 15 -21.04 2.75 -12.30
CA LEU A 15 -22.21 3.51 -11.87
C LEU A 15 -22.26 4.91 -12.51
N ALA A 16 -21.11 5.55 -12.67
CA ALA A 16 -21.01 6.84 -13.37
C ALA A 16 -21.42 6.73 -14.85
N GLU A 17 -21.00 5.66 -15.55
CA GLU A 17 -21.41 5.39 -16.93
C GLU A 17 -22.90 5.06 -17.08
N MET A 18 -23.49 4.46 -16.05
CA MET A 18 -24.92 4.15 -16.04
C MET A 18 -25.80 5.37 -15.74
N ASN A 19 -25.26 6.48 -15.25
CA ASN A 19 -26.02 7.70 -14.99
C ASN A 19 -26.50 8.32 -16.34
N PRO A 20 -27.79 8.64 -16.53
CA PRO A 20 -28.90 8.74 -15.57
C PRO A 20 -29.88 7.56 -15.53
N ARG A 21 -29.52 6.37 -16.02
CA ARG A 21 -30.38 5.18 -16.01
C ARG A 21 -30.67 4.65 -14.60
N LEU A 22 -29.88 5.07 -13.61
CA LEU A 22 -30.06 4.72 -12.20
C LEU A 22 -30.55 5.92 -11.39
N THR A 23 -31.51 5.67 -10.51
CA THR A 23 -31.91 6.64 -9.49
C THR A 23 -30.87 6.67 -8.36
N ALA A 24 -30.73 7.83 -7.70
CA ALA A 24 -29.83 7.97 -6.54
C ALA A 24 -30.12 6.95 -5.41
N ARG A 25 -31.38 6.51 -5.28
CA ARG A 25 -31.77 5.47 -4.31
C ARG A 25 -31.20 4.09 -4.70
N GLN A 26 -31.24 3.74 -5.98
CA GLN A 26 -30.68 2.48 -6.47
C GLN A 26 -29.16 2.47 -6.33
N GLU A 27 -28.49 3.57 -6.67
CA GLU A 27 -27.04 3.70 -6.50
C GLU A 27 -26.63 3.51 -5.03
N LYS A 28 -27.33 4.17 -4.10
CA LYS A 28 -27.10 4.00 -2.66
C LYS A 28 -27.30 2.56 -2.20
N GLU A 29 -28.29 1.87 -2.75
CA GLU A 29 -28.57 0.47 -2.43
C GLU A 29 -27.49 -0.48 -2.95
N ILE A 30 -27.00 -0.26 -4.19
CA ILE A 30 -25.89 -1.02 -4.76
C ILE A 30 -24.65 -0.88 -3.87
N TRP A 31 -24.33 0.35 -3.47
CA TRP A 31 -23.22 0.61 -2.56
C TRP A 31 -23.38 -0.06 -1.19
N ARG A 32 -24.60 -0.10 -0.64
CA ARG A 32 -24.90 -0.80 0.61
C ARG A 32 -24.63 -2.30 0.49
N VAL A 33 -25.04 -2.91 -0.62
CA VAL A 33 -24.81 -4.33 -0.90
C VAL A 33 -23.31 -4.59 -1.08
N PHE A 34 -22.61 -3.77 -1.87
CA PHE A 34 -21.17 -3.88 -2.06
C PHE A 34 -20.40 -3.83 -0.73
N ASP A 35 -20.70 -2.84 0.12
CA ASP A 35 -20.02 -2.69 1.42
C ASP A 35 -20.23 -3.93 2.31
N ALA A 36 -21.45 -4.48 2.35
CA ALA A 36 -21.75 -5.67 3.14
C ALA A 36 -21.06 -6.93 2.58
N SER A 37 -21.11 -7.11 1.26
CA SER A 37 -20.49 -8.25 0.58
C SER A 37 -18.97 -8.27 0.73
N MET A 38 -18.30 -7.10 0.60
CA MET A 38 -16.85 -7.01 0.78
C MET A 38 -16.42 -7.36 2.21
N VAL A 39 -17.16 -6.89 3.22
CA VAL A 39 -16.88 -7.24 4.61
C VAL A 39 -17.02 -8.74 4.83
N SER A 40 -18.10 -9.36 4.33
CA SER A 40 -18.32 -10.79 4.46
C SER A 40 -17.24 -11.61 3.75
N ALA A 41 -16.93 -11.26 2.49
CA ALA A 41 -15.96 -11.97 1.68
C ALA A 41 -14.55 -11.92 2.29
N VAL A 42 -14.12 -10.77 2.83
CA VAL A 42 -12.81 -10.65 3.49
C VAL A 42 -12.78 -11.42 4.81
N ALA A 43 -13.88 -11.47 5.56
CA ALA A 43 -13.95 -12.23 6.81
C ALA A 43 -13.93 -13.75 6.60
N GLU A 44 -14.48 -14.23 5.48
CA GLU A 44 -14.54 -15.65 5.12
C GLU A 44 -13.35 -16.11 4.28
N ALA A 45 -12.59 -15.18 3.71
CA ALA A 45 -11.42 -15.49 2.89
C ALA A 45 -10.40 -16.29 3.70
N PRO A 46 -10.01 -17.49 3.23
CA PRO A 46 -8.93 -18.23 3.88
C PRO A 46 -7.66 -17.37 3.86
N LEU A 47 -6.99 -17.25 5.02
CA LEU A 47 -5.70 -16.58 5.12
C LEU A 47 -4.61 -17.48 4.52
N MET A 48 -4.61 -17.60 3.20
CA MET A 48 -3.65 -18.41 2.42
C MET A 48 -2.29 -17.73 2.33
N SER A 49 -2.19 -16.47 2.75
CA SER A 49 -0.96 -15.69 2.70
C SER A 49 -0.73 -14.90 3.98
N HIS A 50 0.54 -14.80 4.35
CA HIS A 50 1.03 -13.95 5.42
C HIS A 50 1.79 -12.78 4.81
N VAL A 51 1.37 -11.56 5.14
CA VAL A 51 2.00 -10.32 4.66
C VAL A 51 2.77 -9.68 5.82
N SER A 52 4.08 -9.47 5.65
CA SER A 52 4.89 -8.67 6.56
C SER A 52 5.38 -7.41 5.86
N VAL A 53 5.42 -6.30 6.61
CA VAL A 53 5.92 -5.02 6.14
C VAL A 53 7.14 -4.65 6.96
N HIS A 54 8.27 -4.47 6.29
CA HIS A 54 9.52 -4.04 6.88
C HIS A 54 9.79 -2.62 6.44
N VAL A 55 10.13 -1.76 7.39
CA VAL A 55 10.56 -0.39 7.12
C VAL A 55 12.02 -0.30 7.56
N PRO A 56 12.94 0.18 6.71
CA PRO A 56 14.30 0.42 7.14
C PRO A 56 14.30 1.37 8.35
N PRO A 57 15.26 1.23 9.28
CA PRO A 57 15.39 2.18 10.38
C PRO A 57 15.45 3.59 9.82
N PRO A 58 14.81 4.59 10.46
CA PRO A 58 14.91 5.97 10.01
C PRO A 58 16.39 6.35 9.99
N SER A 59 16.98 6.46 8.79
CA SER A 59 18.29 7.05 8.63
C SER A 59 18.14 8.49 9.06
N SER A 60 18.81 8.85 10.17
CA SER A 60 18.71 10.17 10.75
C SER A 60 19.29 11.19 9.78
N VAL A 61 18.44 11.80 8.95
CA VAL A 61 18.85 12.90 8.08
C VAL A 61 18.91 14.16 8.93
N ALA A 62 20.15 14.56 9.22
CA ALA A 62 20.62 15.86 9.70
C ALA A 62 20.41 16.22 11.20
N GLY A 63 21.52 16.17 11.97
CA GLY A 63 21.60 16.94 13.21
C GLY A 63 22.61 16.50 14.28
N GLY A 64 23.85 16.13 13.93
CA GLY A 64 25.02 16.22 14.83
C GLY A 64 25.09 15.29 16.05
N GLY A 65 26.06 14.37 16.01
CA GLY A 65 26.77 13.93 17.23
C GLY A 65 26.37 12.59 17.85
N MET A 66 27.28 11.62 17.65
CA MET A 66 27.59 10.47 18.52
C MET A 66 26.65 9.24 18.53
N ALA A 67 27.28 8.12 18.15
CA ALA A 67 26.97 6.72 18.49
C ALA A 67 25.83 6.01 17.74
N ALA A 68 26.12 5.59 16.51
CA ALA A 68 25.49 4.38 15.96
C ALA A 68 26.09 3.15 16.66
N VAL A 69 25.30 2.46 17.49
CA VAL A 69 25.62 1.12 17.96
C VAL A 69 25.35 0.16 16.82
N SER A 70 26.43 -0.28 16.17
CA SER A 70 26.43 -1.27 15.10
C SER A 70 26.15 -2.65 15.70
N THR A 71 24.95 -3.20 15.50
CA THR A 71 24.71 -4.63 15.66
C THR A 71 25.12 -5.35 14.38
N ALA A 72 26.32 -5.93 14.42
CA ALA A 72 26.92 -6.73 13.37
C ALA A 72 26.04 -7.91 12.97
N ALA A 73 25.82 -8.08 11.66
CA ALA A 73 25.52 -9.37 11.05
C ALA A 73 26.85 -10.02 10.61
N PRO A 74 27.03 -11.35 10.72
CA PRO A 74 28.30 -12.00 10.37
C PRO A 74 28.46 -12.07 8.85
N GLN A 75 29.57 -11.54 8.37
CA GLN A 75 30.08 -11.79 7.02
C GLN A 75 30.48 -13.25 6.87
N LEU A 76 30.12 -13.88 5.76
CA LEU A 76 30.93 -14.94 5.16
C LEU A 76 30.83 -14.92 3.63
N TYR A 77 31.96 -14.55 3.01
CA TYR A 77 32.59 -15.19 1.85
C TYR A 77 32.23 -14.71 0.42
N VAL A 78 33.22 -14.05 -0.19
CA VAL A 78 33.39 -13.82 -1.64
C VAL A 78 34.70 -14.51 -2.06
N PRO A 79 34.74 -15.15 -3.25
CA PRO A 79 35.86 -14.94 -4.17
C PRO A 79 35.36 -14.78 -5.64
N ALA A 80 35.70 -13.72 -6.37
CA ALA A 80 36.97 -13.36 -7.03
C ALA A 80 37.11 -13.88 -8.49
N GLN A 81 36.94 -12.92 -9.42
CA GLN A 81 37.66 -12.64 -10.67
C GLN A 81 37.83 -13.66 -11.82
N ALA A 82 37.50 -13.18 -13.03
CA ALA A 82 38.27 -13.26 -14.30
C ALA A 82 37.72 -12.11 -15.20
N VAL A 83 38.40 -10.98 -15.48
CA VAL A 83 39.53 -10.74 -16.42
C VAL A 83 39.14 -11.29 -17.81
N GLU A 84 39.00 -10.54 -18.91
CA GLU A 84 39.88 -9.52 -19.49
C GLU A 84 39.22 -8.82 -20.71
N ALA A 85 39.64 -7.56 -20.98
CA ALA A 85 39.85 -6.82 -22.27
C ALA A 85 38.84 -6.93 -23.45
N THR A 86 38.58 -5.94 -24.32
CA THR A 86 39.48 -4.98 -25.02
C THR A 86 38.61 -3.98 -25.83
N GLU A 87 39.00 -2.69 -25.86
CA GLU A 87 39.14 -1.73 -27.02
C GLU A 87 38.22 -1.87 -28.26
N ASP A 88 37.84 -0.87 -29.06
CA ASP A 88 37.99 0.59 -29.21
C ASP A 88 37.25 0.94 -30.55
N VAL A 89 37.11 2.23 -30.90
CA VAL A 89 36.90 2.79 -32.25
C VAL A 89 35.46 2.98 -32.80
N THR A 90 34.94 4.20 -32.65
CA THR A 90 34.10 4.97 -33.62
C THR A 90 34.88 5.32 -34.91
N PRO A 91 34.29 5.49 -36.13
CA PRO A 91 33.44 6.67 -36.42
C PRO A 91 32.43 6.64 -37.62
N LEU A 92 31.52 7.63 -37.61
CA LEU A 92 30.87 8.41 -38.69
C LEU A 92 30.20 7.74 -39.93
N ALA A 93 28.91 8.05 -40.17
CA ALA A 93 28.41 8.80 -41.34
C ALA A 93 26.86 8.79 -41.50
N THR A 94 26.29 10.00 -41.49
CA THR A 94 25.19 10.56 -42.29
C THR A 94 24.16 9.65 -42.98
N ALA A 95 22.87 9.89 -42.70
CA ALA A 95 21.85 10.00 -43.73
C ALA A 95 20.67 10.88 -43.27
N ASP A 96 20.43 11.88 -44.10
CA ASP A 96 19.42 12.93 -44.09
C ASP A 96 18.02 12.36 -44.40
N VAL A 97 17.02 12.68 -43.60
CA VAL A 97 15.60 12.48 -43.95
C VAL A 97 14.79 13.68 -43.46
N GLU A 98 14.53 14.57 -44.43
CA GLU A 98 13.42 15.50 -44.53
C GLU A 98 12.15 15.02 -43.79
N GLN A 99 11.62 15.82 -42.87
CA GLN A 99 10.19 15.75 -42.55
C GLN A 99 9.57 17.14 -42.39
N GLN A 100 8.56 17.32 -43.23
CA GLN A 100 7.81 18.53 -43.49
C GLN A 100 6.91 18.95 -42.31
N HIS A 101 6.66 20.25 -42.29
CA HIS A 101 5.68 20.99 -41.51
C HIS A 101 4.37 20.24 -41.20
N THR A 102 3.95 20.28 -39.94
CA THR A 102 2.53 20.42 -39.60
C THR A 102 2.38 21.17 -38.27
N LEU A 103 1.78 22.36 -38.35
CA LEU A 103 1.27 23.12 -37.22
C LEU A 103 0.14 22.32 -36.56
N ALA A 104 0.40 21.75 -35.39
CA ALA A 104 -0.63 21.19 -34.53
C ALA A 104 -0.78 22.10 -33.31
N ALA A 105 -2.02 22.53 -33.09
CA ALA A 105 -2.44 23.40 -32.02
C ALA A 105 -1.94 22.92 -30.65
N SER A 106 -1.39 23.86 -29.88
CA SER A 106 -1.01 23.68 -28.49
C SER A 106 -2.23 23.33 -27.65
N SER A 107 -2.46 22.03 -27.47
CA SER A 107 -3.30 21.48 -26.42
C SER A 107 -2.58 21.74 -25.09
N PRO A 108 -3.22 22.33 -24.06
CA PRO A 108 -2.60 22.45 -22.75
C PRO A 108 -2.47 21.05 -22.15
N SER A 109 -1.27 20.47 -22.27
CA SER A 109 -0.88 19.33 -21.44
C SER A 109 -1.14 19.70 -19.97
N PRO A 110 -1.76 18.81 -19.17
CA PRO A 110 -1.85 19.04 -17.74
C PRO A 110 -0.44 19.27 -17.21
N ALA A 111 -0.28 20.36 -16.47
CA ALA A 111 0.97 20.77 -15.87
C ALA A 111 1.64 19.55 -15.25
N VAL A 112 2.90 19.31 -15.62
CA VAL A 112 3.79 18.39 -14.91
C VAL A 112 3.80 18.88 -13.46
N GLU A 113 3.01 18.23 -12.60
CA GLU A 113 3.02 18.50 -11.17
C GLU A 113 4.46 18.35 -10.70
N ALA A 114 5.00 19.39 -10.07
CA ALA A 114 6.33 19.37 -9.52
C ALA A 114 6.47 18.13 -8.61
N PRO A 115 7.64 17.44 -8.61
CA PRO A 115 7.87 16.31 -7.73
C PRO A 115 7.53 16.71 -6.29
N PHE A 116 6.68 15.91 -5.66
CA PHE A 116 6.32 16.11 -4.25
C PHE A 116 7.61 16.02 -3.40
N ASP A 117 8.05 17.15 -2.85
CA ASP A 117 9.21 17.20 -1.95
C ASP A 117 8.77 16.77 -0.55
N ASP A 118 9.18 15.56 -0.18
CA ASP A 118 8.85 14.94 1.10
C ASP A 118 10.04 14.97 2.08
N SER A 119 11.11 15.70 1.75
CA SER A 119 12.36 15.74 2.53
C SER A 119 12.19 16.18 3.99
N ASN A 120 11.10 16.91 4.28
CA ASN A 120 10.80 17.46 5.60
C ASN A 120 9.85 16.59 6.43
N ILE A 121 9.39 15.46 5.89
CA ILE A 121 8.42 14.59 6.57
C ILE A 121 9.15 13.47 7.29
N ALA A 122 8.97 13.38 8.61
CA ALA A 122 9.45 12.25 9.39
C ALA A 122 8.46 11.08 9.25
N PHE A 123 8.91 9.98 8.67
CA PHE A 123 8.15 8.73 8.57
C PHE A 123 8.49 7.78 9.72
N PRO A 124 7.53 6.92 10.15
CA PRO A 124 6.16 6.78 9.68
C PRO A 124 5.20 7.89 10.16
N VAL A 125 4.20 8.23 9.34
CA VAL A 125 3.14 9.21 9.70
C VAL A 125 1.86 8.47 10.10
N TYR A 126 1.26 8.89 11.21
CA TYR A 126 0.04 8.29 11.75
C TYR A 126 -1.10 9.30 11.80
N ARG A 127 -2.32 8.85 11.47
CA ARG A 127 -3.54 9.61 11.65
C ARG A 127 -4.66 8.71 12.15
N VAL A 128 -5.49 9.21 13.05
CA VAL A 128 -6.76 8.57 13.42
C VAL A 128 -7.89 9.53 13.10
N CYS A 129 -8.87 9.08 12.33
CA CYS A 129 -10.06 9.84 11.99
C CYS A 129 -11.26 8.88 11.95
N ASP A 130 -12.36 9.23 12.63
CA ASP A 130 -13.60 8.43 12.64
C ASP A 130 -13.39 6.94 12.98
N GLY A 131 -12.48 6.65 13.91
CA GLY A 131 -12.16 5.28 14.33
C GLY A 131 -11.37 4.46 13.32
N VAL A 132 -10.84 5.10 12.27
CA VAL A 132 -9.94 4.49 11.28
C VAL A 132 -8.52 5.01 11.52
N TRP A 133 -7.60 4.08 11.75
CA TRP A 133 -6.16 4.35 11.77
C TRP A 133 -5.63 4.39 10.34
N THR A 134 -4.80 5.37 10.04
CA THR A 134 -4.08 5.49 8.77
C THR A 134 -2.60 5.62 9.09
N VAL A 135 -1.78 4.79 8.45
CA VAL A 135 -0.32 4.79 8.55
C VAL A 135 0.24 5.05 7.16
N LEU A 136 1.15 6.01 7.02
CA LEU A 136 1.91 6.23 5.79
C LEU A 136 3.38 5.90 6.05
N LEU A 137 3.92 4.99 5.25
CA LEU A 137 5.30 4.52 5.30
C LEU A 137 6.04 5.00 4.04
N LYS A 138 7.33 5.30 4.18
CA LYS A 138 8.26 5.58 3.08
C LYS A 138 9.28 4.46 2.95
N ASP A 139 9.59 4.09 1.71
CA ASP A 139 10.49 3.01 1.33
C ASP A 139 10.22 1.64 2.00
N PRO A 140 8.95 1.19 2.18
CA PRO A 140 8.71 -0.10 2.81
C PRO A 140 9.02 -1.27 1.87
N THR A 141 9.54 -2.34 2.45
CA THR A 141 9.60 -3.66 1.85
C THR A 141 8.40 -4.49 2.29
N VAL A 142 7.56 -4.90 1.34
CA VAL A 142 6.44 -5.83 1.58
C VAL A 142 6.89 -7.24 1.21
N VAL A 143 6.73 -8.18 2.14
CA VAL A 143 7.00 -9.60 1.91
C VAL A 143 5.69 -10.36 2.03
N VAL A 144 5.32 -11.07 0.98
CA VAL A 144 4.13 -11.94 0.93
C VAL A 144 4.61 -13.37 0.93
N ARG A 145 4.21 -14.15 1.95
CA ARG A 145 4.48 -15.58 2.04
C ARG A 145 3.18 -16.34 1.79
N ASP A 146 3.19 -17.27 0.85
CA ASP A 146 2.06 -18.15 0.57
C ASP A 146 2.01 -19.37 1.51
N GLU A 147 0.95 -20.17 1.38
CA GLU A 147 0.77 -21.41 2.14
C GLU A 147 1.83 -22.49 1.84
N SER A 148 2.46 -22.42 0.67
CA SER A 148 3.55 -23.33 0.27
C SER A 148 4.90 -22.92 0.87
N GLY A 149 4.96 -21.78 1.55
CA GLY A 149 6.15 -21.20 2.14
C GLY A 149 7.01 -20.38 1.16
N LYS A 150 6.59 -20.23 -0.10
CA LYS A 150 7.25 -19.35 -1.06
C LYS A 150 7.00 -17.90 -0.67
N SER A 151 8.03 -17.09 -0.77
CA SER A 151 7.97 -15.67 -0.45
C SER A 151 8.32 -14.81 -1.64
N GLU A 152 7.48 -13.82 -1.90
CA GLU A 152 7.74 -12.74 -2.85
C GLU A 152 7.97 -11.43 -2.08
N GLN A 153 8.89 -10.62 -2.58
CA GLN A 153 9.28 -9.36 -1.97
C GLN A 153 9.06 -8.21 -2.96
N MET A 154 8.48 -7.13 -2.47
CA MET A 154 8.22 -5.91 -3.24
C MET A 154 8.74 -4.70 -2.48
N GLN A 155 9.58 -3.91 -3.13
CA GLN A 155 9.99 -2.60 -2.62
C GLN A 155 9.03 -1.54 -3.16
N LEU A 156 8.52 -0.69 -2.28
CA LEU A 156 7.63 0.41 -2.63
C LEU A 156 8.28 1.73 -2.22
N ASP A 157 7.94 2.81 -2.92
CA ASP A 157 8.34 4.17 -2.51
C ASP A 157 7.49 4.62 -1.31
N TYR A 158 6.19 4.30 -1.33
CA TYR A 158 5.25 4.61 -0.26
C TYR A 158 4.22 3.50 -0.05
N LEU A 159 3.77 3.34 1.19
CA LEU A 159 2.63 2.49 1.53
C LEU A 159 1.69 3.20 2.49
N LYS A 160 0.43 3.39 2.06
CA LYS A 160 -0.66 3.85 2.91
C LYS A 160 -1.47 2.65 3.41
N VAL A 161 -1.53 2.47 4.72
CA VAL A 161 -2.28 1.40 5.39
C VAL A 161 -3.45 2.00 6.15
N CYS A 162 -4.68 1.59 5.82
CA CYS A 162 -5.89 1.98 6.53
C CYS A 162 -6.41 0.80 7.36
N LEU A 163 -6.53 0.97 8.67
CA LEU A 163 -6.95 -0.07 9.61
C LEU A 163 -8.20 0.38 10.34
N LYS A 164 -9.21 -0.50 10.41
CA LYS A 164 -10.39 -0.30 11.23
C LYS A 164 -10.36 -1.30 12.36
N ASP A 165 -10.57 -0.83 13.58
CA ASP A 165 -10.65 -1.71 14.73
C ASP A 165 -11.89 -2.60 14.64
N ILE A 166 -11.67 -3.90 14.55
CA ILE A 166 -12.72 -4.93 14.54
C ILE A 166 -13.23 -5.25 15.95
N SER A 167 -12.44 -4.97 17.00
CA SER A 167 -12.79 -5.25 18.39
C SER A 167 -13.83 -4.27 18.95
N ALA A 168 -13.94 -3.07 18.36
CA ALA A 168 -14.95 -2.07 18.68
C ALA A 168 -16.36 -2.41 18.15
N THR A 169 -16.51 -3.51 17.39
CA THR A 169 -17.82 -3.94 16.87
C THR A 169 -18.63 -4.59 18.00
N SER A 170 -19.50 -3.79 18.62
CA SER A 170 -20.43 -4.18 19.69
C SER A 170 -21.19 -5.47 19.34
N GLY A 171 -20.81 -6.58 19.98
CA GLY A 171 -21.45 -7.88 19.79
C GLY A 171 -20.77 -9.07 20.48
N ALA A 172 -19.46 -8.99 20.74
CA ALA A 172 -18.69 -10.12 21.29
C ALA A 172 -18.73 -10.26 22.83
N ALA A 173 -19.15 -9.24 23.57
CA ALA A 173 -19.15 -9.26 25.04
C ALA A 173 -20.52 -9.67 25.62
N LYS A 174 -21.01 -10.88 25.32
CA LYS A 174 -22.06 -11.48 26.16
C LYS A 174 -21.43 -11.96 27.46
N SER A 175 -21.45 -11.10 28.47
CA SER A 175 -21.06 -11.46 29.84
C SER A 175 -21.91 -12.64 30.33
N LYS A 176 -21.26 -13.78 30.59
CA LYS A 176 -21.89 -14.92 31.28
C LYS A 176 -22.23 -14.48 32.70
N LYS A 177 -23.51 -14.14 32.95
CA LYS A 177 -24.02 -13.95 34.32
C LYS A 177 -23.95 -15.30 35.05
N ALA A 178 -22.93 -15.48 35.88
CA ALA A 178 -22.82 -16.61 36.79
C ALA A 178 -23.91 -16.48 37.88
N TYR A 179 -24.90 -17.38 37.84
CA TYR A 179 -25.99 -17.46 38.80
C TYR A 179 -25.45 -18.05 40.12
N ARG A 180 -25.19 -17.21 41.12
CA ARG A 180 -24.82 -17.63 42.48
C ARG A 180 -26.05 -18.20 43.20
N LYS A 181 -26.19 -19.53 43.25
CA LYS A 181 -27.14 -20.19 44.17
C LYS A 181 -26.60 -20.10 45.60
N ARG A 182 -27.26 -19.31 46.46
CA ARG A 182 -27.09 -19.34 47.92
C ARG A 182 -27.73 -20.62 48.45
N ALA A 183 -26.92 -21.55 48.97
CA ALA A 183 -27.41 -22.64 49.80
C ALA A 183 -27.69 -22.09 51.21
N LYS A 184 -28.96 -22.14 51.63
CA LYS A 184 -29.40 -21.89 52.99
C LYS A 184 -29.56 -23.27 53.64
N LYS A 185 -28.71 -23.64 54.59
CA LYS A 185 -28.95 -24.79 55.47
C LYS A 185 -29.49 -24.29 56.80
N SER A 186 -30.65 -24.85 57.13
CA SER A 186 -31.22 -24.95 58.47
C SER A 186 -30.36 -25.82 59.37
#